data_AF-A0A7V4IVU3-F1
#
_entry.id   AF-A0A7V4IVU3-F1
#
_cell.length_a   1.000
_cell.length_b   1.000
_cell.length_c   1.000
_cell.angle_alpha   90.00
_cell.angle_beta   90.00
_cell.angle_gamma   90.00
#
_symmetry.space_group_name_H-M   'P 1'
#
loop_
_entity.id
_entity.type
_entity.pdbx_description
1 polymer ?
#
loop_
_entity_poly.entity_id
_entity_poly.type
_entity_poly.pdbx_seq_one_letter_code
_entity_poly.pdbx_strand_id
1 'polypeptide(L)' 'MTSHEIRALRLALGLSQEEFARELGISFASVNRWENNRAVPSRLAERQLEQLRRRVERLHA' A
#
# COMPACT_ATOMS: atom_id res chain seq x y z
N MET A 1 -8.63 -0.49 -4.17
CA MET A 1 -8.28 0.59 -3.20
C MET A 1 -7.95 1.88 -3.94
N THR A 2 -8.36 3.02 -3.42
CA THR A 2 -8.04 4.37 -3.92
C THR A 2 -6.63 4.80 -3.51
N SER A 3 -6.08 5.83 -4.17
CA SER A 3 -4.79 6.43 -3.80
C SER A 3 -4.73 6.91 -2.35
N HIS A 4 -5.83 7.48 -1.86
CA HIS A 4 -5.96 7.94 -0.48
C HIS A 4 -5.89 6.77 0.51
N GLU A 5 -6.60 5.67 0.25
CA GLU A 5 -6.57 4.47 1.09
C GLU A 5 -5.17 3.84 1.12
N ILE A 6 -4.47 3.81 -0.01
CA ILE A 6 -3.10 3.26 -0.10
C ILE A 6 -2.15 4.11 0.75
N ARG A 7 -2.21 5.43 0.60
CA ARG A 7 -1.40 6.36 1.40
C ARG A 7 -1.71 6.24 2.89
N ALA A 8 -2.99 6.13 3.25
CA ALA A 8 -3.42 5.98 4.64
C ALA A 8 -2.89 4.68 5.27
N LEU A 9 -3.01 3.55 4.57
CA LEU A 9 -2.46 2.26 5.02
C LEU A 9 -0.94 2.35 5.25
N ARG A 10 -0.21 2.95 4.32
CA ARG A 10 1.23 3.14 4.46
C ARG A 10 1.59 4.00 5.68
N LEU A 11 0.89 5.12 5.87
CA LEU A 11 1.13 6.02 7.00
C LEU A 11 0.77 5.38 8.34
N ALA A 12 -0.29 4.55 8.39
CA ALA A 12 -0.65 3.79 9.58
C ALA A 12 0.44 2.78 9.99
N LEU A 13 1.24 2.31 9.04
CA LEU A 13 2.41 1.46 9.28
C LEU A 13 3.69 2.25 9.61
N GLY A 14 3.66 3.58 9.54
CA GLY A 14 4.83 4.43 9.75
C GLY A 14 5.90 4.32 8.66
N LEU A 15 5.55 3.83 7.47
CA LEU A 15 6.51 3.52 6.40
C LEU A 15 6.66 4.65 5.38
N SER A 16 7.88 4.83 4.88
CA SER A 16 8.15 5.54 3.63
C SER A 16 7.57 4.80 2.42
N GLN A 17 7.44 5.48 1.27
CA GLN A 17 7.00 4.84 0.03
C GLN A 17 7.95 3.69 -0.40
N GLU A 18 9.24 3.80 -0.11
CA GLU A 18 10.24 2.77 -0.43
C GLU A 18 10.11 1.54 0.46
N GLU A 19 9.92 1.74 1.76
CA GLU A 19 9.69 0.63 2.70
C GLU A 19 8.37 -0.08 2.42
N PHE A 20 7.33 0.69 2.09
CA PHE A 20 6.03 0.12 1.71
C PHE A 20 6.12 -0.67 0.40
N ALA A 21 6.91 -0.19 -0.57
CA ALA A 21 7.17 -0.93 -1.80
C ALA A 21 7.92 -2.24 -1.52
N ARG A 22 8.92 -2.21 -0.63
CA ARG A 22 9.65 -3.40 -0.16
C ARG A 22 8.72 -4.40 0.53
N GLU A 23 7.83 -3.93 1.38
CA GLU A 23 6.83 -4.78 2.07
C GLU A 23 5.88 -5.48 1.08
N LEU A 24 5.52 -4.79 0.00
CA LEU A 24 4.65 -5.34 -1.05
C LEU A 24 5.42 -6.16 -2.11
N GLY A 25 6.75 -6.16 -2.09
CA GLY A 25 7.59 -6.81 -3.10
C GLY A 25 7.52 -6.16 -4.49
N ILE A 26 7.31 -4.84 -4.55
CA ILE A 26 7.17 -4.07 -5.80
C ILE A 26 8.16 -2.90 -5.84
N SER A 27 8.22 -2.21 -6.99
CA SER A 27 9.05 -1.02 -7.11
C SER A 27 8.44 0.20 -6.43
N PHE A 28 9.30 1.07 -5.88
CA PHE A 28 8.92 2.40 -5.38
C PHE A 28 8.09 3.19 -6.40
N ALA A 29 8.47 3.15 -7.68
CA ALA A 29 7.77 3.82 -8.77
C ALA A 29 6.30 3.36 -8.92
N SER A 30 5.98 2.13 -8.53
CA SER A 30 4.60 1.63 -8.53
C SER A 30 3.79 2.27 -7.42
N VAL A 31 4.30 2.27 -6.18
CA VAL A 31 3.67 2.96 -5.04
C VAL A 31 3.50 4.46 -5.32
N ASN A 32 4.54 5.11 -5.83
CA ASN A 32 4.52 6.53 -6.16
C ASN A 32 3.41 6.86 -7.17
N ARG A 33 3.24 6.04 -8.22
CA ARG A 33 2.17 6.24 -9.21
C ARG A 33 0.79 6.01 -8.62
N TRP A 34 0.62 5.02 -7.75
CA TRP A 34 -0.68 4.77 -7.10
C TRP A 34 -1.08 5.91 -6.18
N GLU A 35 -0.18 6.38 -5.32
CA GLU A 35 -0.48 7.46 -4.37
C GLU A 35 -0.70 8.82 -5.04
N ASN A 36 -0.16 9.02 -6.25
CA ASN A 36 -0.35 10.24 -7.04
C ASN A 36 -1.44 10.11 -8.12
N ASN A 37 -2.30 9.09 -8.07
CA ASN A 37 -3.38 8.87 -9.05
C ASN A 37 -2.91 8.70 -10.50
N ARG A 38 -1.64 8.34 -10.73
CA ARG A 38 -1.06 8.12 -12.07
C ARG A 38 -1.24 6.70 -12.58
N ALA A 39 -1.61 5.76 -11.71
CA ALA A 39 -1.96 4.39 -12.04
C ALA A 39 -2.82 3.81 -10.92
N VAL A 40 -3.51 2.71 -11.21
CA VAL A 40 -4.22 1.90 -10.21
C VAL A 40 -3.47 0.59 -9.96
N PRO A 41 -3.57 -0.02 -8.77
CA PRO A 41 -2.99 -1.34 -8.51
C PRO A 41 -3.61 -2.40 -9.41
N SER A 42 -2.81 -3.40 -9.80
CA SER A 42 -3.33 -4.60 -10.47
C SER A 42 -4.16 -5.44 -9.49
N ARG A 43 -4.96 -6.38 -9.99
CA ARG A 43 -5.73 -7.31 -9.13
C ARG A 43 -4.85 -8.07 -8.12
N LEU A 44 -3.61 -8.41 -8.49
CA LEU A 44 -2.66 -9.05 -7.58
C LEU A 44 -2.23 -8.09 -6.48
N ALA A 45 -1.85 -6.86 -6.84
CA ALA A 45 -1.47 -5.83 -5.88
C ALA A 45 -2.63 -5.45 -4.95
N GLU A 46 -3.86 -5.38 -5.44
CA GLU A 46 -5.04 -5.15 -4.59
C GLU A 46 -5.21 -6.25 -3.54
N ARG A 47 -4.98 -7.52 -3.89
CA ARG A 47 -5.02 -8.63 -2.93
C ARG A 47 -3.92 -8.51 -1.87
N GLN A 48 -2.72 -8.11 -2.25
CA GLN A 48 -1.61 -7.88 -1.31
C GLN A 48 -1.91 -6.71 -0.35
N LEU A 49 -2.42 -5.59 -0.89
CA LEU A 49 -2.84 -4.43 -0.10
C LEU A 49 -3.93 -4.79 0.91
N GLU A 50 -4.91 -5.57 0.48
CA GLU A 50 -6.00 -6.04 1.35
C GLU A 50 -5.49 -6.98 2.46
N GLN A 51 -4.57 -7.89 2.15
CA GLN A 51 -3.93 -8.74 3.15
C GLN A 51 -3.13 -7.92 4.17
N LEU A 52 -2.40 -6.92 3.69
CA LEU A 52 -1.63 -6.02 4.55
C LEU A 52 -2.56 -5.20 5.44
N ARG A 53 -3.66 -4.65 4.90
CA ARG A 53 -4.68 -3.94 5.68
C ARG A 53 -5.23 -4.79 6.83
N ARG A 54 -5.65 -6.02 6.54
CA ARG A 54 -6.11 -6.97 7.57
C ARG A 54 -5.04 -7.34 8.60
N ARG A 55 -3.75 -7.26 8.24
CA ARG A 55 -2.66 -7.44 9.22
C ARG A 55 -2.60 -6.26 10.18
N VAL A 56 -2.69 -5.03 9.67
CA VAL A 56 -2.69 -3.81 10.49
C VAL A 56 -3.89 -3.75 11.43
N GLU A 57 -5.10 -4.03 10.92
CA GLU A 57 -6.32 -4.03 11.73
C GLU A 57 -6.22 -5.01 12.92
N ARG A 58 -5.56 -6.15 12.74
CA ARG A 58 -5.33 -7.13 13.82
C ARG A 58 -4.26 -6.72 14.83
N LEU A 59 -3.32 -5.85 14.45
CA LEU A 59 -2.29 -5.35 15.37
C LEU A 59 -2.83 -4.26 16.31
N HIS A 60 -3.92 -3.59 15.91
CA HIS A 60 -4.54 -2.49 16.65
C HIS A 60 -5.85 -2.88 17.36
N ALA A 61 -6.19 -4.17 17.36
CA ALA A 61 -7.32 -4.74 18.09
C ALA A 61 -6.86 -5.33 19.43
#